data_AF-A0A9X2Q6T3-F1
#
_entry.id   AF-A0A9X2Q6T3-F1
#
_cell.length_a   1.000
_cell.length_b   1.000
_cell.length_c   1.000
_cell.angle_alpha   90.00
_cell.angle_beta   90.00
_cell.angle_gamma   90.00
#
_symmetry.space_group_name_H-M   'P 1'
#
loop_
_entity.id
_entity.type
_entity.pdbx_description
1 polymer ?
#
loop_
_entity_poly.entity_id
_entity_poly.type
_entity_poly.pdbx_seq_one_letter_code
_entity_poly.pdbx_strand_id
1 'polypeptide(L)'
;MDLSKYFERNDGSLPEVEVKFSNRSAVSVAFKHLYDRGARNVTVNGGYVWIKETQSEKPFGGPEDAVLVASGAAEAFHVVLGGIAGTDCPIPDLGVFVFTDSLALDYRMGSDWGPPEIQSWLELLRQLLGLGGEVSVPWWGADGERDFLVALSST
;
A
#
# COMPACT_ATOMS: atom_id res chain seq x y z
N MET A 1 -19.76 -3.89 -9.62
CA MET A 1 -20.04 -2.75 -8.71
C MET A 1 -19.10 -1.63 -9.07
N ASP A 2 -19.57 -0.39 -9.09
CA ASP A 2 -18.77 0.76 -9.50
C ASP A 2 -18.13 1.43 -8.27
N LEU A 3 -16.80 1.38 -8.19
CA LEU A 3 -16.01 2.03 -7.13
C LEU A 3 -15.47 3.40 -7.56
N SER A 4 -15.70 3.84 -8.80
CA SER A 4 -15.04 5.03 -9.39
C SER A 4 -15.22 6.30 -8.55
N LYS A 5 -16.36 6.43 -7.87
CA LYS A 5 -16.67 7.55 -6.93
C LYS A 5 -15.64 7.72 -5.80
N TYR A 6 -14.88 6.69 -5.44
CA TYR A 6 -13.83 6.75 -4.40
C TYR A 6 -12.44 7.13 -4.94
N PHE A 7 -12.33 7.36 -6.25
CA PHE A 7 -11.06 7.64 -6.93
C PHE A 7 -11.10 8.89 -7.83
N GLU A 8 -12.25 9.20 -8.44
CA GLU A 8 -12.32 10.15 -9.56
C GLU A 8 -12.07 11.62 -9.19
N ARG A 9 -12.52 12.05 -7.99
CA ARG A 9 -12.51 13.46 -7.61
C ARG A 9 -11.24 13.78 -6.81
N ASN A 10 -10.25 14.36 -7.48
CA ASN A 10 -9.10 14.91 -6.78
C ASN A 10 -9.49 16.16 -5.97
N ASP A 11 -9.69 15.98 -4.67
CA ASP A 11 -9.96 17.06 -3.70
C ASP A 11 -8.73 17.39 -2.84
N GLY A 12 -7.56 16.86 -3.20
CA GLY A 12 -6.31 17.01 -2.46
C GLY A 12 -6.15 16.06 -1.28
N SER A 13 -7.15 15.22 -0.96
CA SER A 13 -6.99 14.16 0.03
C SER A 13 -6.18 12.97 -0.52
N LEU A 14 -5.67 12.15 0.41
CA LEU A 14 -4.97 10.91 0.15
C LEU A 14 -5.70 9.81 0.92
N PRO A 15 -6.79 9.24 0.36
CA PRO A 15 -7.49 8.17 1.03
C PRO A 15 -6.57 6.97 1.24
N GLU A 16 -6.74 6.30 2.37
CA GLU A 16 -5.87 5.22 2.81
C GLU A 16 -6.62 3.88 2.83
N VAL A 17 -5.94 2.86 2.32
CA VAL A 17 -6.29 1.45 2.49
C VAL A 17 -5.33 0.83 3.50
N GLU A 18 -5.83 0.38 4.64
CA GLU A 18 -5.05 -0.32 5.65
C GLU A 18 -5.02 -1.82 5.35
N VAL A 19 -3.85 -2.45 5.49
CA VAL A 19 -3.67 -3.90 5.45
C VAL A 19 -2.98 -4.35 6.73
N LYS A 20 -3.72 -4.99 7.64
CA LYS A 20 -3.21 -5.49 8.92
C LYS A 20 -2.81 -6.94 8.84
N PHE A 21 -1.72 -7.30 9.49
CA PHE A 21 -1.20 -8.66 9.52
C PHE A 21 -1.11 -9.16 10.96
N SER A 22 -1.71 -10.33 11.22
CA SER A 22 -1.57 -10.99 12.53
C SER A 22 -0.13 -11.46 12.81
N ASN A 23 0.66 -11.65 11.75
CA ASN A 23 2.08 -12.00 11.83
C ASN A 23 2.94 -10.86 11.28
N ARG A 24 3.80 -10.28 12.13
CA ARG A 24 4.70 -9.16 11.75
C ARG A 24 5.62 -9.49 10.59
N SER A 25 6.08 -10.75 10.46
CA SER A 25 6.94 -11.12 9.32
C SER A 25 6.20 -11.06 7.98
N ALA A 26 4.87 -11.10 7.98
CA ALA A 26 4.07 -10.95 6.77
C ALA A 26 4.14 -9.50 6.22
N VAL A 27 4.40 -8.50 7.06
CA VAL A 27 4.56 -7.11 6.61
C VAL A 27 5.73 -6.99 5.63
N SER A 28 6.91 -7.53 5.98
CA SER A 28 8.07 -7.49 5.08
C SER A 28 7.84 -8.29 3.80
N VAL A 29 7.12 -9.40 3.88
CA VAL A 29 6.76 -10.21 2.70
C VAL A 29 5.79 -9.44 1.79
N ALA A 30 4.77 -8.82 2.37
CA ALA A 30 3.78 -8.02 1.64
C ALA A 30 4.41 -6.78 0.99
N PHE A 31 5.29 -6.07 1.70
CA PHE A 31 5.99 -4.92 1.13
C PHE A 31 6.93 -5.35 -0.01
N LYS A 32 7.69 -6.43 0.18
CA LYS A 32 8.54 -7.01 -0.86
C LYS A 32 7.73 -7.45 -2.08
N HIS A 33 6.52 -7.97 -1.89
CA HIS A 33 5.63 -8.37 -2.98
C HIS A 33 5.34 -7.21 -3.95
N LEU A 34 5.25 -5.97 -3.47
CA LEU A 34 5.11 -4.79 -4.34
C LEU A 34 6.32 -4.66 -5.29
N TYR A 35 7.54 -4.83 -4.77
CA TYR A 35 8.77 -4.81 -5.56
C TYR A 35 8.89 -5.99 -6.52
N ASP A 36 8.42 -7.18 -6.13
CA ASP A 36 8.37 -8.35 -7.01
C ASP A 36 7.40 -8.13 -8.18
N ARG A 37 6.45 -7.19 -8.04
CA ARG A 37 5.59 -6.68 -9.11
C ARG A 37 6.17 -5.47 -9.84
N GLY A 38 7.47 -5.20 -9.73
CA GLY A 38 8.16 -4.16 -10.49
C GLY A 38 8.12 -2.76 -9.87
N ALA A 39 7.61 -2.61 -8.64
CA ALA A 39 7.62 -1.33 -7.95
C ALA A 39 9.04 -0.77 -7.81
N ARG A 40 9.14 0.55 -7.93
CA ARG A 40 10.37 1.31 -7.64
C ARG A 40 10.04 2.49 -6.73
N ASN A 41 10.99 2.87 -5.89
CA ASN A 41 10.86 4.07 -5.08
C ASN A 41 10.93 5.32 -5.98
N VAL A 42 9.86 6.11 -5.99
CA VAL A 42 9.74 7.38 -6.72
C VAL A 42 9.54 8.57 -5.77
N THR A 43 9.77 8.38 -4.47
CA THR A 43 9.70 9.45 -3.46
C THR A 43 10.64 10.58 -3.84
N VAL A 44 10.11 11.81 -3.88
CA VAL A 44 10.91 13.01 -4.16
C VAL A 44 11.98 13.16 -3.07
N ASN A 45 13.25 13.32 -3.50
CA ASN A 45 14.43 13.32 -2.63
C ASN A 45 14.74 11.99 -1.91
N GLY A 46 14.07 10.90 -2.29
CA GLY A 46 14.25 9.58 -1.68
C GLY A 46 13.48 9.38 -0.37
N GLY A 47 13.56 8.16 0.16
CA GLY A 47 13.01 7.81 1.47
C GLY A 47 14.11 7.64 2.50
N TYR A 48 13.75 7.72 3.78
CA TYR A 48 14.66 7.53 4.90
C TYR A 48 14.04 6.59 5.93
N VAL A 49 14.90 5.87 6.65
CA VAL A 49 14.50 4.95 7.71
C VAL A 49 15.27 5.31 8.98
N TRP A 50 14.55 5.54 10.07
CA TRP A 50 15.14 5.83 11.37
C TRP A 50 15.49 4.54 12.12
N ILE A 51 16.77 4.34 12.41
CA ILE A 51 17.26 3.16 13.13
C ILE A 51 17.30 3.47 14.63
N LYS A 52 16.59 2.66 15.42
CA LYS A 52 16.42 2.89 16.86
C LYS A 52 17.70 2.66 17.64
N GLU A 53 18.48 1.66 17.29
CA GLU A 53 19.73 1.34 18.01
C GLU A 53 20.74 2.47 17.92
N THR A 54 20.95 3.02 16.71
CA THR A 54 21.94 4.07 16.45
C THR A 54 21.38 5.48 16.63
N GLN A 55 20.06 5.63 16.82
CA GLN A 55 19.36 6.92 16.91
C GLN A 55 19.70 7.82 15.72
N SER A 56 19.66 7.26 14.52
CA SER A 56 20.05 7.95 13.30
C SER A 56 19.21 7.52 12.11
N GLU A 57 19.05 8.41 11.14
CA GLU A 57 18.50 8.08 9.84
C GLU A 57 19.53 7.41 8.94
N LYS A 58 19.04 6.52 8.08
CA LYS A 58 19.77 6.07 6.89
C LYS A 58 18.86 6.23 5.66
N PRO A 59 19.44 6.40 4.45
CA PRO A 59 18.65 6.32 3.23
C PRO A 59 17.91 4.99 3.12
N PHE A 60 16.68 5.03 2.60
CA PHE A 60 15.90 3.84 2.27
C PHE A 60 16.64 3.04 1.19
N GLY A 61 16.98 1.80 1.52
CA GLY A 61 17.81 0.93 0.68
C GLY A 61 17.02 -0.01 -0.22
N GLY A 62 15.73 -0.22 0.04
CA GLY A 62 14.89 -1.17 -0.69
C GLY A 62 13.95 -1.97 0.21
N PRO A 63 13.27 -3.01 -0.34
CA PRO A 63 12.25 -3.77 0.38
C PRO A 63 12.73 -4.42 1.68
N GLU A 64 14.02 -4.77 1.78
CA GLU A 64 14.60 -5.37 2.97
C GLU A 64 14.53 -4.48 4.22
N ASP A 65 14.38 -3.16 4.06
CA ASP A 65 14.22 -2.24 5.18
C ASP A 65 12.90 -2.46 5.95
N ALA A 66 11.88 -3.07 5.32
CA ALA A 66 10.65 -3.44 6.02
C ALA A 66 10.90 -4.52 7.09
N VAL A 67 11.94 -5.35 6.96
CA VAL A 67 12.32 -6.33 7.99
C VAL A 67 12.77 -5.63 9.28
N LEU A 68 13.42 -4.47 9.16
CA LEU A 68 13.84 -3.67 10.31
C LEU A 68 12.64 -3.11 11.07
N VAL A 69 11.59 -2.68 10.35
CA VAL A 69 10.36 -2.18 10.98
C VAL A 69 9.56 -3.31 11.62
N ALA A 70 9.39 -4.43 10.91
CA ALA A 70 8.66 -5.61 11.38
C ALA A 70 9.30 -6.23 12.65
N SER A 71 10.63 -6.19 12.75
CA SER A 71 11.37 -6.64 13.94
C SER A 71 11.40 -5.62 15.08
N GLY A 72 10.98 -4.38 14.82
CA GLY A 72 11.04 -3.27 15.79
C GLY A 72 12.40 -2.60 15.92
N ALA A 73 13.37 -2.91 15.03
CA ALA A 73 14.70 -2.29 14.97
C ALA A 73 14.68 -0.88 14.35
N ALA A 74 13.66 -0.55 13.56
CA ALA A 74 13.45 0.76 12.97
C ALA A 74 12.08 1.35 13.34
N GLU A 75 11.92 2.67 13.15
CA GLU A 75 10.59 3.30 13.13
C GLU A 75 9.87 3.04 11.80
N ALA A 76 8.55 3.24 11.81
CA ALA A 76 7.76 3.23 10.59
C ALA A 76 8.31 4.25 9.57
N PHE A 77 8.21 3.91 8.29
CA PHE A 77 8.62 4.79 7.20
C PHE A 77 7.54 4.88 6.13
N HIS A 78 7.66 5.90 5.28
CA HIS A 78 6.81 6.11 4.12
C HIS A 78 7.66 6.26 2.87
N VAL A 79 7.22 5.63 1.79
CA VAL A 79 7.77 5.83 0.45
C VAL A 79 6.64 5.88 -0.56
N VAL A 80 6.82 6.64 -1.64
CA VAL A 80 5.99 6.55 -2.83
C VAL A 80 6.57 5.50 -3.75
N LEU A 81 5.77 4.50 -4.09
CA LEU A 81 6.10 3.43 -5.03
C LEU A 81 5.36 3.66 -6.35
N GLY A 82 6.12 3.65 -7.44
CA GLY A 82 5.58 3.72 -8.79
C GLY A 82 5.95 2.53 -9.64
N GLY A 83 5.26 2.36 -10.77
CA GLY A 83 5.52 1.27 -11.72
C GLY A 83 5.09 -0.12 -11.22
N ILE A 84 4.17 -0.18 -10.25
CA ILE A 84 3.61 -1.43 -9.74
C ILE A 84 2.79 -2.07 -10.87
N ALA A 85 3.19 -3.26 -11.31
CA ALA A 85 2.44 -4.00 -12.33
C ALA A 85 1.13 -4.52 -11.74
N GLY A 86 0.00 -4.05 -12.24
CA GLY A 86 -1.28 -4.71 -12.04
C GLY A 86 -1.43 -5.95 -12.92
N THR A 87 -2.63 -6.52 -12.94
CA THR A 87 -2.94 -7.66 -13.83
C THR A 87 -3.32 -7.19 -15.21
N ASP A 88 -4.12 -6.13 -15.31
CA ASP A 88 -4.57 -5.56 -16.59
C ASP A 88 -3.69 -4.39 -17.04
N CYS A 89 -3.32 -3.51 -16.10
CA CYS A 89 -2.50 -2.34 -16.37
C CYS A 89 -1.63 -1.98 -15.14
N PRO A 90 -0.60 -1.13 -15.29
CA PRO A 90 0.13 -0.59 -14.15
C PRO A 90 -0.81 0.16 -13.21
N ILE A 91 -0.63 -0.04 -11.90
CA ILE A 91 -1.38 0.68 -10.87
C ILE A 91 -0.75 2.07 -10.73
N PRO A 92 -1.55 3.15 -10.60
CA PRO A 92 -1.05 4.48 -10.28
C PRO A 92 -0.15 4.47 -9.03
N ASP A 93 0.74 5.46 -8.92
CA ASP A 93 1.69 5.54 -7.80
C ASP A 93 0.96 5.54 -6.45
N LEU A 94 1.50 4.78 -5.50
CA LEU A 94 0.96 4.62 -4.15
C LEU A 94 1.95 5.13 -3.12
N GLY A 95 1.48 5.91 -2.15
CA GLY A 95 2.20 6.07 -0.89
C GLY A 95 2.06 4.80 -0.07
N VAL A 96 3.15 4.31 0.49
CA VAL A 96 3.19 3.08 1.28
C VAL A 96 3.86 3.38 2.60
N PHE A 97 3.06 3.41 3.66
CA PHE A 97 3.54 3.39 5.03
C PHE A 97 3.77 1.94 5.45
N VAL A 98 4.94 1.69 6.03
CA VAL A 98 5.30 0.39 6.60
C VAL A 98 5.35 0.54 8.11
N PHE A 99 4.44 -0.15 8.82
CA PHE A 99 4.41 -0.24 10.28
C PHE A 99 4.88 -1.63 10.73
N THR A 100 4.93 -1.85 12.05
CA THR A 100 5.40 -3.13 12.60
C THR A 100 4.46 -4.30 12.28
N ASP A 101 3.15 -4.05 12.15
CA ASP A 101 2.10 -5.05 11.94
C ASP A 101 1.12 -4.73 10.81
N SER A 102 1.37 -3.66 10.04
CA SER A 102 0.49 -3.25 8.95
C SER A 102 1.24 -2.53 7.82
N LEU A 103 0.57 -2.48 6.67
CA LEU A 103 0.83 -1.51 5.62
C LEU A 103 -0.35 -0.54 5.54
N ALA A 104 -0.08 0.72 5.29
CA ALA A 104 -1.09 1.68 4.86
C ALA A 104 -0.74 2.14 3.45
N LEU A 105 -1.71 2.03 2.55
CA LEU A 105 -1.55 2.31 1.13
C LEU A 105 -2.42 3.52 0.81
N ASP A 106 -1.78 4.67 0.69
CA ASP A 106 -2.43 5.90 0.29
C ASP A 106 -2.33 6.10 -1.22
N TYR A 107 -3.34 6.72 -1.80
CA TYR A 107 -3.37 7.02 -3.22
C TYR A 107 -3.83 8.44 -3.49
N ARG A 108 -3.30 9.02 -4.56
CA ARG A 108 -3.82 10.28 -5.09
C ARG A 108 -5.05 9.99 -5.94
N MET A 109 -6.18 10.59 -5.59
CA MET A 109 -7.37 10.60 -6.44
C MET A 109 -7.15 11.41 -7.73
N GLY A 110 -7.88 11.07 -8.79
CA GLY A 110 -7.88 11.82 -10.04
C GLY A 110 -8.05 10.95 -11.28
N SER A 111 -7.73 11.54 -12.43
CA SER A 111 -7.92 10.94 -13.76
C SER A 111 -7.06 9.73 -14.05
N ASP A 112 -6.05 9.45 -13.23
CA ASP A 112 -5.19 8.28 -13.38
C ASP A 112 -5.90 6.98 -12.97
N TRP A 113 -7.06 7.08 -12.30
CA TRP A 113 -7.87 5.94 -11.89
C TRP A 113 -9.04 5.71 -12.84
N GLY A 114 -8.86 4.76 -13.76
CA GLY A 114 -9.94 4.21 -14.57
C GLY A 114 -10.39 2.83 -14.08
N PRO A 115 -11.41 2.23 -14.72
CA PRO A 115 -11.85 0.88 -14.42
C PRO A 115 -10.74 -0.19 -14.42
N PRO A 116 -9.79 -0.24 -15.38
CA PRO A 116 -8.73 -1.26 -15.36
C PRO A 116 -7.71 -1.04 -14.23
N GLU A 117 -7.42 0.22 -13.88
CA GLU A 117 -6.52 0.54 -12.75
C GLU A 117 -7.15 0.13 -11.42
N ILE A 118 -8.45 0.41 -11.24
CA ILE A 118 -9.20 0.00 -10.06
C ILE A 118 -9.25 -1.53 -9.94
N GLN A 119 -9.46 -2.26 -11.04
CA GLN A 119 -9.43 -3.74 -11.02
C GLN A 119 -8.05 -4.28 -10.67
N SER A 120 -7.01 -3.75 -11.32
CA SER A 120 -5.63 -4.11 -11.01
C SER A 120 -5.27 -3.86 -9.54
N TRP A 121 -5.78 -2.77 -8.96
CA TRP A 121 -5.63 -2.45 -7.55
C TRP A 121 -6.35 -3.45 -6.64
N LEU A 122 -7.62 -3.77 -6.93
CA LEU A 122 -8.37 -4.77 -6.17
C LEU A 122 -7.67 -6.14 -6.19
N GLU A 123 -7.09 -6.53 -7.33
CA GLU A 123 -6.36 -7.79 -7.43
C GLU A 123 -5.05 -7.79 -6.63
N LEU A 124 -4.33 -6.66 -6.61
CA LEU A 124 -3.18 -6.52 -5.71
C LEU A 124 -3.61 -6.70 -4.25
N LEU A 125 -4.70 -6.05 -3.84
CA LEU A 125 -5.24 -6.19 -2.49
C LEU A 125 -5.67 -7.63 -2.17
N ARG A 126 -6.28 -8.35 -3.11
CA ARG A 126 -6.57 -9.79 -2.96
C ARG A 126 -5.30 -10.63 -2.75
N GLN A 127 -4.21 -10.28 -3.40
CA GLN A 127 -2.92 -10.96 -3.18
C GLN A 127 -2.38 -10.67 -1.79
N LEU A 128 -2.50 -9.44 -1.30
CA LEU A 128 -2.12 -9.08 0.07
C LEU A 128 -2.98 -9.83 1.11
N LEU A 129 -4.29 -10.00 0.86
CA LEU A 129 -5.15 -10.90 1.64
C LEU A 129 -4.61 -12.34 1.63
N GLY A 130 -4.20 -12.84 0.47
CA GLY A 130 -3.58 -14.16 0.31
C GLY A 130 -2.25 -14.34 1.08
N LEU A 131 -1.57 -13.24 1.42
CA LEU A 131 -0.38 -13.21 2.28
C LEU A 131 -0.72 -13.11 3.78
N GLY A 132 -1.99 -13.22 4.14
CA GLY A 132 -2.47 -13.14 5.53
C GLY A 132 -2.81 -11.72 6.00
N GLY A 133 -3.00 -10.79 5.06
CA GLY A 133 -3.51 -9.46 5.35
C GLY A 133 -5.01 -9.46 5.62
N GLU A 134 -5.47 -8.52 6.42
CA GLU A 134 -6.86 -8.10 6.56
C GLU A 134 -6.94 -6.65 6.07
N VAL A 135 -7.80 -6.38 5.09
CA VAL A 135 -7.87 -5.07 4.44
C VAL A 135 -9.07 -4.29 4.96
N SER A 136 -8.88 -2.99 5.20
CA SER A 136 -9.96 -2.04 5.51
C SER A 136 -9.75 -0.70 4.81
N VAL A 137 -10.84 0.02 4.54
CA VAL A 137 -10.85 1.34 3.88
C VAL A 137 -11.56 2.39 4.76
N PRO A 138 -11.02 2.71 5.95
CA PRO A 138 -11.70 3.55 6.93
C PRO A 138 -12.09 4.93 6.39
N TRP A 139 -11.32 5.44 5.42
CA TRP A 139 -11.58 6.71 4.74
C TRP A 139 -12.87 6.74 3.94
N TRP A 140 -13.35 5.60 3.43
CA TRP A 140 -14.56 5.56 2.60
C TRP A 140 -15.85 5.50 3.44
N GLY A 141 -15.72 5.46 4.77
CA GLY A 141 -16.84 5.31 5.69
C GLY A 141 -17.49 3.92 5.62
N ALA A 142 -18.49 3.68 6.48
CA ALA A 142 -19.10 2.36 6.62
C ALA A 142 -19.78 1.83 5.33
N ASP A 143 -20.28 2.74 4.48
CA ASP A 143 -20.90 2.35 3.21
C ASP A 143 -19.83 1.96 2.19
N GLY A 144 -18.74 2.71 2.12
CA GLY A 144 -17.63 2.39 1.24
C GLY A 144 -16.84 1.18 1.68
N GLU A 145 -16.71 0.92 2.97
CA GLU A 145 -16.17 -0.34 3.50
C GLU A 145 -16.97 -1.54 2.98
N ARG A 146 -18.31 -1.46 3.01
CA ARG A 146 -19.19 -2.53 2.51
C ARG A 146 -19.04 -2.72 1.01
N ASP A 147 -19.05 -1.62 0.24
CA ASP A 147 -18.80 -1.67 -1.21
C ASP A 147 -17.43 -2.32 -1.46
N PHE A 148 -16.38 -1.88 -0.79
CA PHE A 148 -15.03 -2.39 -1.01
C PHE A 148 -14.89 -3.89 -0.72
N LEU A 149 -15.44 -4.38 0.40
CA LEU A 149 -15.40 -5.81 0.75
C LEU A 149 -16.17 -6.69 -0.24
N VAL A 150 -17.31 -6.21 -0.75
CA VAL A 150 -18.06 -6.91 -1.80
C VAL A 150 -17.25 -6.97 -3.10
N ALA A 151 -16.54 -5.90 -3.46
CA ALA A 151 -15.67 -5.90 -4.63
C ALA A 151 -14.51 -6.88 -4.49
N LEU A 152 -13.85 -6.92 -3.33
CA LEU A 152 -12.76 -7.88 -3.06
C LEU A 152 -13.22 -9.33 -3.11
N SER A 153 -14.47 -9.62 -2.71
CA SER A 153 -15.02 -10.97 -2.71
C SER A 153 -15.54 -11.45 -4.08
N SER A 154 -15.70 -10.54 -5.04
CA SER A 154 -16.15 -10.86 -6.39
C SER A 154 -14.96 -11.38 -7.21
N THR A 155 -15.05 -12.60 -7.72
CA THR A 155 -14.03 -13.22 -8.61
C THR A 155 -14.55 -13.27 -10.03
#